data_AF-A0A955VBQ9-F1
#
_entry.id   AF-A0A955VBQ9-F1
#
_cell.length_a   1.000
_cell.length_b   1.000
_cell.length_c   1.000
_cell.angle_alpha   90.00
_cell.angle_beta   90.00
_cell.angle_gamma   90.00
#
_symmetry.space_group_name_H-M   'P 1'
#
loop_
_entity.id
_entity.type
_entity.pdbx_description
1 polymer ?
#
loop_
_entity_poly.entity_id
_entity_poly.type
_entity_poly.pdbx_seq_one_letter_code
_entity_poly.pdbx_strand_id
1 'polypeptide(L)'
;SHEAVDYGLTKHLVDASLAAGTAPFFVYLSSLGADADSRNSYLRARGRAEDAVAGSGLPFCAVRASFVTGPDRGESRPTERVGAVVTDGLLAVAAALGGKRLKARYGSVDAERLAAVLVSLPRDEAHRGRVVTLDEVLP
;
A
#
# COMPACT_ATOMS: atom_id res chain seq x y z
N SER A 1 -13.80 3.13 11.84
CA SER A 1 -13.81 3.80 10.52
C SER A 1 -12.44 3.62 9.87
N HIS A 2 -12.32 3.80 8.55
CA HIS A 2 -11.01 3.83 7.88
C HIS A 2 -10.06 4.84 8.52
N GLU A 3 -10.58 6.01 8.89
CA GLU A 3 -9.82 7.02 9.61
C GLU A 3 -9.19 6.50 10.93
N ALA A 4 -9.97 5.83 11.77
CA ALA A 4 -9.47 5.35 13.06
C ALA A 4 -8.48 4.18 12.91
N VAL A 5 -8.73 3.29 11.93
CA VAL A 5 -7.98 2.04 11.76
C VAL A 5 -6.78 2.24 10.83
N ASP A 6 -7.03 2.65 9.58
CA ASP A 6 -5.99 2.72 8.54
C ASP A 6 -5.03 3.90 8.74
N TYR A 7 -5.52 5.02 9.29
CA TYR A 7 -4.69 6.19 9.62
C TYR A 7 -4.33 6.25 11.11
N GLY A 8 -5.33 6.22 11.99
CA GLY A 8 -5.16 6.46 13.43
C GLY A 8 -4.17 5.50 14.08
N LEU A 9 -4.28 4.19 13.84
CA LEU A 9 -3.36 3.21 14.41
C LEU A 9 -1.93 3.39 13.89
N THR A 10 -1.75 3.68 12.60
CA THR A 10 -0.43 3.96 12.02
C THR A 10 0.18 5.22 12.62
N LYS A 11 -0.60 6.30 12.74
CA LYS A 11 -0.16 7.55 13.36
C LYS A 11 0.24 7.34 14.82
N HIS A 12 -0.54 6.58 15.59
CA HIS A 12 -0.20 6.25 16.97
C HIS A 12 1.13 5.50 17.09
N LEU A 13 1.42 4.57 16.17
CA LEU A 13 2.70 3.84 16.18
C LEU A 13 3.89 4.76 15.87
N VAL A 14 3.73 5.68 14.91
CA VAL A 14 4.71 6.72 14.61
C VAL A 14 4.95 7.59 15.85
N ASP A 15 3.88 8.12 16.45
CA ASP A 15 3.97 9.00 17.62
C ASP A 15 4.62 8.31 18.81
N ALA A 16 4.26 7.05 19.06
CA ALA A 16 4.86 6.25 20.13
C ALA A 16 6.36 6.02 19.89
N SER A 17 6.76 5.77 18.64
CA SER A 17 8.18 5.57 18.29
C SER A 17 9.00 6.85 18.54
N LEU A 18 8.46 8.01 18.14
CA LEU A 18 9.06 9.32 18.38
C LEU A 18 9.13 9.64 19.87
N ALA A 19 8.04 9.43 20.62
CA ALA A 19 7.98 9.67 22.06
C ALA A 19 8.95 8.77 22.84
N ALA A 20 9.17 7.53 22.38
CA ALA A 20 10.14 6.62 22.94
C ALA A 20 11.60 6.96 22.57
N GLY A 21 11.85 7.92 21.68
CA GLY A 21 13.18 8.23 21.17
C GLY A 21 13.79 7.11 20.33
N THR A 22 12.96 6.25 19.76
CA THR A 22 13.39 5.11 18.93
C THR A 22 13.29 5.45 17.44
N ALA A 23 14.14 4.82 16.62
CA ALA A 23 14.11 4.99 15.16
C ALA A 23 13.91 3.64 14.44
N PRO A 24 12.79 2.93 14.68
CA PRO A 24 12.53 1.67 13.98
C PRO A 24 12.30 1.93 12.49
N PHE A 25 12.54 0.91 11.66
CA PHE A 25 12.21 0.96 10.25
C PHE A 25 10.73 0.66 10.04
N PHE A 26 9.97 1.62 9.52
CA PHE A 26 8.55 1.46 9.20
C PHE A 26 8.36 0.82 7.82
N VAL A 27 7.82 -0.39 7.81
CA VAL A 27 7.27 -0.98 6.59
C VAL A 27 5.77 -0.74 6.58
N TYR A 28 5.29 0.12 5.68
CA TYR A 28 3.86 0.41 5.56
C TYR A 28 3.28 -0.25 4.31
N LEU A 29 2.48 -1.30 4.49
CA LEU A 29 1.69 -1.86 3.40
C LEU A 29 0.51 -0.94 3.13
N SER A 30 0.57 -0.17 2.06
CA SER A 30 -0.45 0.78 1.59
C SER A 30 -1.35 0.14 0.51
N SER A 31 -2.11 0.97 -0.21
CA SER A 31 -3.00 0.58 -1.30
C SER A 31 -2.71 1.39 -2.56
N LEU A 32 -2.91 0.77 -3.73
CA LEU A 32 -2.93 1.52 -4.97
C LEU A 32 -4.01 2.60 -4.95
N GLY A 33 -3.62 3.81 -5.37
CA GLY A 33 -4.51 4.98 -5.36
C GLY A 33 -4.66 5.63 -3.98
N ALA A 34 -3.85 5.23 -2.99
CA ALA A 34 -3.74 5.97 -1.73
C ALA A 34 -3.39 7.45 -2.02
N ASP A 35 -4.22 8.33 -1.49
CA ASP A 35 -4.17 9.77 -1.74
C ASP A 35 -4.91 10.48 -0.59
N ALA A 36 -4.21 11.33 0.15
CA ALA A 36 -4.71 12.03 1.33
C ALA A 36 -5.85 13.01 1.03
N ASP A 37 -6.06 13.36 -0.24
CA ASP A 37 -7.15 14.23 -0.71
C ASP A 37 -8.31 13.43 -1.36
N SER A 38 -8.22 12.10 -1.37
CA SER A 38 -9.24 11.25 -2.00
C SER A 38 -10.62 11.45 -1.38
N ARG A 39 -11.67 11.46 -2.22
CA ARG A 39 -13.06 11.41 -1.76
C ARG A 39 -13.41 10.05 -1.15
N ASN A 40 -12.74 8.97 -1.57
CA ASN A 40 -12.91 7.65 -0.98
C ASN A 40 -12.24 7.62 0.41
N SER A 41 -13.04 7.39 1.45
CA SER A 41 -12.57 7.39 2.83
C SER A 41 -11.45 6.38 3.14
N TYR A 42 -11.42 5.25 2.44
CA TYR A 42 -10.35 4.27 2.56
C TYR A 42 -9.05 4.82 1.97
N LEU A 43 -9.07 5.20 0.69
CA LEU A 43 -7.87 5.73 -0.01
C LEU A 43 -7.33 6.99 0.67
N ARG A 44 -8.22 7.82 1.22
CA ARG A 44 -7.88 8.98 2.03
C ARG A 44 -7.12 8.63 3.30
N ALA A 45 -7.62 7.67 4.06
CA ALA A 45 -6.95 7.23 5.28
C ALA A 45 -5.58 6.59 4.98
N ARG A 46 -5.49 5.79 3.91
CA ARG A 46 -4.21 5.19 3.46
C ARG A 46 -3.20 6.26 3.03
N GLY A 47 -3.63 7.27 2.27
CA GLY A 47 -2.77 8.38 1.87
C GLY A 47 -2.26 9.19 3.06
N ARG A 48 -3.13 9.52 4.01
CA ARG A 48 -2.73 10.22 5.24
C ARG A 48 -1.79 9.40 6.13
N ALA A 49 -1.90 8.07 6.09
CA ALA A 49 -0.97 7.20 6.80
C ALA A 49 0.41 7.17 6.12
N GLU A 50 0.47 7.17 4.78
CA GLU A 50 1.73 7.36 4.05
C GLU A 50 2.38 8.69 4.43
N ASP A 51 1.62 9.78 4.44
CA ASP A 51 2.14 11.10 4.83
C ASP A 51 2.65 11.12 6.28
N ALA A 52 1.93 10.46 7.20
CA ALA A 52 2.35 10.36 8.60
C ALA A 52 3.67 9.60 8.77
N VAL A 53 3.85 8.49 8.05
CA VAL A 53 5.10 7.72 8.09
C VAL A 53 6.21 8.50 7.41
N ALA A 54 5.98 9.03 6.20
CA ALA A 54 6.99 9.74 5.42
C ALA A 54 7.44 11.05 6.09
N GLY A 55 6.50 11.79 6.67
CA GLY A 55 6.76 13.05 7.37
C GLY A 55 7.32 12.88 8.78
N SER A 56 7.42 11.65 9.30
CA SER A 56 7.90 11.40 10.68
C SER A 56 9.40 11.61 10.88
N GLY A 57 10.19 11.56 9.80
CA GLY A 57 11.65 11.49 9.86
C GLY A 57 12.21 10.13 10.27
N LEU A 58 11.36 9.13 10.53
CA LEU A 58 11.77 7.75 10.82
C LEU A 58 12.17 7.03 9.52
N PRO A 59 13.10 6.06 9.57
CA PRO A 59 13.37 5.20 8.43
C PRO A 59 12.10 4.48 7.99
N PHE A 60 11.79 4.46 6.69
CA PHE A 60 10.59 3.78 6.21
C PHE A 60 10.69 3.27 4.77
N CYS A 61 9.76 2.41 4.38
CA CYS A 61 9.35 2.16 3.02
C CYS A 61 7.85 1.86 3.00
N ALA A 62 7.10 2.51 2.12
CA ALA A 62 5.67 2.25 1.93
C ALA A 62 5.44 1.53 0.59
N VAL A 63 4.70 0.41 0.62
CA VAL A 63 4.42 -0.39 -0.57
C VAL A 63 2.94 -0.30 -0.91
N ARG A 64 2.60 0.29 -2.06
CA ARG A 64 1.24 0.36 -2.59
C ARG A 64 0.90 -0.93 -3.35
N ALA A 65 0.09 -1.78 -2.73
CA ALA A 65 -0.38 -3.03 -3.33
C ALA A 65 -1.80 -2.90 -3.90
N SER A 66 -2.08 -3.69 -4.94
CA SER A 66 -3.41 -3.88 -5.55
C SER A 66 -4.23 -4.88 -4.71
N PHE A 67 -4.37 -6.10 -5.21
CA PHE A 67 -5.01 -7.23 -4.56
C PHE A 67 -3.93 -8.22 -4.13
N VAL A 68 -3.90 -8.55 -2.84
CA VAL A 68 -3.17 -9.73 -2.35
C VAL A 68 -4.07 -10.95 -2.57
N THR A 69 -3.55 -12.16 -2.69
CA THR A 69 -4.27 -13.45 -2.75
C THR A 69 -3.51 -14.48 -1.89
N GLY A 70 -4.19 -15.43 -1.24
CA GLY A 70 -3.52 -16.44 -0.41
C GLY A 70 -4.46 -17.57 0.02
N PRO A 71 -3.90 -18.73 0.45
CA PRO A 71 -4.65 -19.96 0.70
C PRO A 71 -5.61 -19.87 1.91
N ASP A 72 -5.28 -19.08 2.93
CA ASP A 72 -6.09 -18.90 4.15
C ASP A 72 -7.29 -17.95 4.01
N ARG A 73 -7.67 -17.59 2.78
CA ARG A 73 -8.90 -16.83 2.55
C ARG A 73 -10.11 -17.76 2.56
N GLY A 74 -10.58 -18.07 3.77
CA GLY A 74 -11.83 -18.81 4.01
C GLY A 74 -13.10 -18.16 3.45
N GLU A 75 -13.04 -16.93 2.95
CA GLU A 75 -14.13 -16.30 2.21
C GLU A 75 -13.75 -16.10 0.75
N SER A 76 -14.24 -16.99 -0.10
CA SER A 76 -14.40 -16.69 -1.52
C SER A 76 -15.48 -15.61 -1.64
N ARG A 77 -15.06 -14.37 -1.90
CA ARG A 77 -15.97 -13.27 -2.29
C ARG A 77 -15.85 -13.00 -3.79
N PRO A 78 -16.29 -13.92 -4.67
CA PRO A 78 -16.30 -13.67 -6.11
C PRO A 78 -17.33 -12.60 -6.51
N THR A 79 -18.30 -12.28 -5.64
CA THR A 79 -19.39 -11.31 -5.90
C THR A 79 -19.07 -9.88 -5.47
N GLU A 80 -18.00 -9.63 -4.70
CA GLU A 80 -17.47 -8.27 -4.44
C GLU A 80 -16.43 -7.83 -5.49
N ARG A 81 -16.30 -8.57 -6.60
CA ARG A 81 -15.33 -8.30 -7.68
C ARG A 81 -15.55 -7.00 -8.48
N VAL A 82 -16.59 -6.21 -8.20
CA VAL A 82 -16.96 -5.02 -8.99
C VAL A 82 -17.28 -3.79 -8.11
N GLY A 83 -17.08 -3.88 -6.80
CA GLY A 83 -17.39 -2.79 -5.88
C GLY A 83 -16.31 -1.70 -5.84
N ALA A 84 -16.41 -0.72 -6.75
CA ALA A 84 -15.93 0.65 -6.58
C ALA A 84 -14.44 1.00 -6.81
N VAL A 85 -13.79 0.48 -7.87
CA VAL A 85 -12.53 1.09 -8.36
C VAL A 85 -12.53 1.22 -9.89
N VAL A 86 -12.90 2.43 -10.32
CA VAL A 86 -12.61 3.07 -11.62
C VAL A 86 -13.45 2.60 -12.82
N THR A 87 -14.70 3.06 -12.89
CA THR A 87 -15.51 2.96 -14.11
C THR A 87 -15.05 3.98 -15.16
N ASP A 88 -14.63 3.41 -16.28
CA ASP A 88 -14.66 3.90 -17.67
C ASP A 88 -13.66 4.96 -18.14
N GLY A 89 -13.20 5.90 -17.32
CA GLY A 89 -12.27 6.95 -17.79
C GLY A 89 -10.80 6.48 -17.94
N LEU A 90 -10.34 5.66 -16.99
CA LEU A 90 -8.92 5.27 -16.87
C LEU A 90 -8.59 4.02 -17.70
N LEU A 91 -9.58 3.15 -17.93
CA LEU A 91 -9.43 1.94 -18.74
C LEU A 91 -9.21 2.27 -20.22
N ALA A 92 -9.87 3.32 -20.75
CA ALA A 92 -9.72 3.73 -22.14
C ALA A 92 -8.31 4.30 -22.43
N VAL A 93 -7.71 5.00 -21.47
CA VAL A 93 -6.34 5.53 -21.58
C VAL A 93 -5.28 4.44 -21.36
N ALA A 94 -5.57 3.48 -20.47
CA ALA A 94 -4.69 2.35 -20.16
C ALA A 94 -4.53 1.36 -21.33
N ALA A 95 -5.57 1.13 -22.11
CA ALA A 95 -5.54 0.21 -23.26
C ALA A 95 -4.55 0.67 -24.36
N ALA A 96 -4.27 1.97 -24.47
CA ALA A 96 -3.41 2.54 -25.50
C ALA A 96 -1.91 2.56 -25.16
N LEU A 97 -1.51 2.39 -23.88
CA LEU A 97 -0.16 2.72 -23.40
C LEU A 97 0.69 1.56 -22.84
N GLY A 98 0.25 0.31 -22.99
CA GLY A 98 1.10 -0.87 -22.68
C GLY A 98 0.55 -1.76 -21.58
N GLY A 99 -0.38 -2.64 -21.96
CA GLY A 99 -1.11 -3.54 -21.07
C GLY A 99 -0.27 -4.46 -20.17
N LYS A 100 1.03 -4.68 -20.46
CA LYS A 100 1.91 -5.49 -19.59
C LYS A 100 2.25 -4.79 -18.27
N ARG A 101 2.55 -3.48 -18.28
CA ARG A 101 2.85 -2.72 -17.06
C ARG A 101 1.61 -2.51 -16.20
N LEU A 102 0.47 -2.25 -16.84
CA LEU A 102 -0.82 -2.21 -16.15
C LEU A 102 -1.16 -3.55 -15.50
N LYS A 103 -0.97 -4.67 -16.21
CA LYS A 103 -1.19 -5.99 -15.65
C LYS A 103 -0.26 -6.30 -14.46
N ALA A 104 1.01 -5.88 -14.52
CA ALA A 104 1.93 -6.04 -13.40
C ALA A 104 1.51 -5.19 -12.19
N ARG A 105 1.15 -3.92 -12.43
CA ARG A 105 0.75 -2.98 -11.39
C ARG A 105 -0.56 -3.37 -10.70
N TYR A 106 -1.53 -3.89 -11.44
CA TYR A 106 -2.87 -4.24 -10.92
C TYR A 106 -3.07 -5.75 -10.69
N GLY A 107 -2.09 -6.59 -11.00
CA GLY A 107 -2.16 -8.03 -10.83
C GLY A 107 -2.23 -8.46 -9.36
N SER A 108 -2.80 -9.63 -9.09
CA SER A 108 -2.81 -10.18 -7.74
C SER A 108 -1.44 -10.70 -7.33
N VAL A 109 -1.01 -10.44 -6.10
CA VAL A 109 0.22 -11.01 -5.53
C VAL A 109 -0.09 -12.11 -4.54
N ASP A 110 0.71 -13.17 -4.56
CA ASP A 110 0.70 -14.17 -3.51
C ASP A 110 1.13 -13.57 -2.15
N ALA A 111 0.40 -13.91 -1.09
CA ALA A 111 0.59 -13.34 0.25
C ALA A 111 1.95 -13.72 0.85
N GLU A 112 2.45 -14.93 0.61
CA GLU A 112 3.76 -15.37 1.09
C GLU A 112 4.86 -14.59 0.40
N ARG A 113 4.74 -14.41 -0.93
CA ARG A 113 5.69 -13.61 -1.71
C ARG A 113 5.69 -12.15 -1.26
N LEU A 114 4.52 -11.56 -1.01
CA LEU A 114 4.42 -10.20 -0.48
C LEU A 114 5.09 -10.10 0.90
N ALA A 115 4.79 -11.03 1.81
CA ALA A 115 5.36 -11.04 3.15
C ALA A 115 6.89 -11.14 3.12
N ALA A 116 7.45 -12.00 2.27
CA ALA A 116 8.89 -12.14 2.09
C ALA A 116 9.55 -10.83 1.69
N VAL A 117 8.95 -10.09 0.74
CA VAL A 117 9.44 -8.78 0.32
C VAL A 117 9.31 -7.75 1.43
N LEU A 118 8.17 -7.67 2.12
CA LEU A 118 7.98 -6.70 3.19
C LEU A 118 9.01 -6.87 4.32
N VAL A 119 9.39 -8.12 4.65
CA VAL A 119 10.40 -8.43 5.68
C VAL A 119 11.83 -8.14 5.21
N SER A 120 12.09 -8.12 3.90
CA SER A 120 13.42 -7.78 3.37
C SER A 120 13.66 -6.27 3.27
N LEU A 121 12.61 -5.45 3.14
CA LEU A 121 12.72 -3.99 2.94
C LEU A 121 13.62 -3.25 3.94
N PRO A 122 13.64 -3.56 5.24
CA PRO A 122 14.54 -2.87 6.17
C PRO A 122 16.03 -3.05 5.87
N ARG A 123 16.39 -4.07 5.08
CA ARG A 123 17.77 -4.35 4.64
C ARG A 123 18.06 -3.81 3.24
N ASP A 124 17.05 -3.27 2.57
CA ASP A 124 17.14 -2.78 1.20
C ASP A 124 17.22 -1.25 1.19
N GLU A 125 18.45 -0.74 1.07
CA GLU A 125 18.69 0.71 1.02
C GLU A 125 18.13 1.37 -0.25
N ALA A 126 17.83 0.62 -1.32
CA ALA A 126 17.32 1.18 -2.59
C ALA A 126 15.90 1.72 -2.47
N HIS A 127 15.13 1.24 -1.48
CA HIS A 127 13.74 1.62 -1.26
C HIS A 127 13.52 2.41 0.04
N ARG A 128 14.58 2.72 0.78
CA ARG A 128 14.49 3.52 2.00
C ARG A 128 14.01 4.94 1.70
N GLY A 129 13.06 5.41 2.49
CA GLY A 129 12.45 6.73 2.35
C GLY A 129 11.47 6.85 1.17
N ARG A 130 11.08 5.74 0.53
CA ARG A 130 10.26 5.75 -0.68
C ARG A 130 8.86 5.19 -0.46
N VAL A 131 7.90 5.75 -1.20
CA VAL A 131 6.61 5.13 -1.49
C VAL A 131 6.73 4.49 -2.86
N VAL A 132 6.57 3.18 -2.94
CA VAL A 132 6.78 2.38 -4.15
C VAL A 132 5.55 1.54 -4.47
N THR A 133 5.37 1.17 -5.72
CA THR A 133 4.38 0.17 -6.11
C THR A 133 4.96 -1.23 -6.01
N LEU A 134 4.07 -2.21 -5.94
CA LEU A 134 4.47 -3.59 -5.74
C LEU A 134 5.38 -4.13 -6.85
N ASP A 135 5.19 -3.69 -8.10
CA ASP A 135 6.05 -4.05 -9.24
C ASP A 135 7.46 -3.44 -9.18
N GLU A 136 7.70 -2.45 -8.31
CA GLU A 136 9.04 -1.90 -8.07
C GLU A 136 9.85 -2.71 -7.05
N VAL A 137 9.18 -3.53 -6.21
CA VAL A 137 9.80 -4.30 -5.12
C VAL A 137 9.72 -5.81 -5.33
N LEU A 138 8.89 -6.25 -6.27
CA LEU A 138 8.86 -7.64 -6.70
C LEU A 138 9.87 -7.88 -7.84
N PRO A 139 10.65 -8.98 -7.78
CA PRO A 139 11.54 -9.36 -8.88
C PRO A 139 10.78 -9.87 -10.11
#